data_AF-A0A914Z6J1-F1
#
_entry.id   AF-A0A914Z6J1-F1
#
_cell.length_a   1.000
_cell.length_b   1.000
_cell.length_c   1.000
_cell.angle_alpha   90.00
_cell.angle_beta   90.00
_cell.angle_gamma   90.00
#
_symmetry.space_group_name_H-M   'P 1'
#
loop_
_entity.id
_entity.type
_entity.pdbx_description
1 polymer ?
#
loop_
_entity_poly.entity_id
_entity_poly.type
_entity_poly.pdbx_seq_one_letter_code
_entity_poly.pdbx_strand_id
1 'polypeptide(L)'
;MKVAIDAFVKQVLQKGIKGLLKDFTSIRIAALPEKEEISQWIAHPELNRYKNILCWDKSRVILKEHPDGNSYIHASIVGSPLYPDRFICAQGPLPHTVSIFIL
;
A
#
# COMPACT_ATOMS: atom_id res chain seq x y z
N MET A 1 15.22 -19.62 17.66
CA MET A 1 14.38 -19.64 16.45
C MET A 1 13.26 -20.69 16.53
N LYS A 2 13.57 -21.98 16.77
CA LYS A 2 12.56 -23.05 16.90
C LYS A 2 11.44 -22.74 17.91
N VAL A 3 11.78 -22.30 19.12
CA VAL A 3 10.80 -21.95 20.18
C VAL A 3 9.80 -20.87 19.73
N ALA A 4 10.26 -19.84 19.02
CA ALA A 4 9.40 -18.77 18.54
C ALA A 4 8.46 -19.25 17.42
N ILE A 5 8.95 -20.10 16.53
CA ILE A 5 8.14 -20.71 15.47
C ILE A 5 7.08 -21.64 16.09
N ASP A 6 7.47 -22.49 17.05
CA ASP A 6 6.54 -23.40 17.74
C ASP A 6 5.43 -22.60 18.47
N ALA A 7 5.79 -21.49 19.12
CA ALA A 7 4.83 -20.59 19.77
C ALA A 7 3.88 -19.93 18.76
N PHE A 8 4.39 -19.45 17.63
CA PHE A 8 3.58 -18.87 16.55
C PHE A 8 2.59 -19.89 15.99
N VAL A 9 3.07 -21.10 15.66
CA VAL A 9 2.23 -22.19 15.14
C VAL A 9 1.11 -22.52 16.13
N LYS A 10 1.45 -22.69 17.42
CA LYS A 10 0.44 -22.95 18.47
C LYS A 10 -0.60 -21.83 18.54
N GLN A 11 -0.17 -20.57 18.48
CA GLN A 11 -1.07 -19.41 18.52
C GLN A 11 -2.02 -19.36 17.31
N VAL A 12 -1.49 -19.57 16.10
CA VAL A 12 -2.28 -19.57 14.86
C VAL A 12 -3.32 -20.70 14.88
N LEU A 13 -2.91 -21.91 15.28
CA LEU A 13 -3.80 -23.06 15.39
C LEU A 13 -4.90 -22.82 16.44
N GLN A 14 -4.55 -22.23 17.60
CA GLN A 14 -5.52 -21.93 18.66
C GLN A 14 -6.54 -20.86 18.24
N LYS A 15 -6.12 -19.84 17.49
CA LYS A 15 -7.03 -18.80 16.96
C LYS A 15 -8.00 -19.38 15.93
N GLY A 16 -7.50 -20.30 15.10
CA GLY A 16 -8.24 -20.83 13.96
C GLY A 16 -8.68 -19.75 12.97
N ILE A 17 -9.43 -20.15 11.94
CA ILE A 17 -9.84 -19.26 10.84
C ILE A 17 -10.65 -18.06 11.37
N LYS A 18 -11.59 -18.29 12.29
CA LYS A 18 -12.44 -17.22 12.84
C LYS A 18 -11.62 -16.17 13.61
N GLY A 19 -10.64 -16.60 14.39
CA GLY A 19 -9.76 -15.69 15.12
C GLY A 19 -8.87 -14.87 14.18
N LEU A 20 -8.29 -15.52 13.17
CA LEU A 20 -7.48 -14.83 12.16
C LEU A 20 -8.28 -13.80 11.35
N LEU A 21 -9.54 -14.13 11.00
CA LEU A 21 -10.43 -13.20 10.31
C LEU A 21 -10.77 -11.96 11.17
N LYS A 22 -10.95 -12.16 12.48
CA LYS A 22 -11.16 -11.07 13.43
C LYS A 22 -9.92 -10.16 13.46
N ASP A 23 -8.74 -10.73 13.62
CA ASP A 23 -7.48 -9.98 13.63
C ASP A 23 -7.29 -9.18 12.34
N PHE A 24 -7.49 -9.80 11.19
CA PHE A 24 -7.40 -9.14 9.88
C PHE A 24 -8.37 -7.96 9.79
N THR A 25 -9.62 -8.15 10.23
CA THR A 25 -10.65 -7.10 10.18
C THR A 25 -10.30 -5.93 11.09
N SER A 26 -9.82 -6.21 12.31
CA SER A 26 -9.37 -5.18 13.24
C SER A 26 -8.20 -4.37 12.69
N ILE A 27 -7.19 -5.03 12.11
CA ILE A 27 -6.06 -4.35 11.47
C ILE A 27 -6.55 -3.50 10.29
N ARG A 28 -7.43 -4.05 9.44
CA ARG A 28 -7.98 -3.32 8.29
C ARG A 28 -8.72 -2.05 8.70
N ILE A 29 -9.55 -2.13 9.75
CA ILE A 29 -10.30 -0.98 10.26
C ILE A 29 -9.35 0.06 10.85
N ALA A 30 -8.37 -0.36 11.64
CA ALA A 30 -7.38 0.53 12.23
C ALA A 30 -6.45 1.18 11.20
N ALA A 31 -6.31 0.58 10.01
CA ALA A 31 -5.48 1.06 8.91
C ALA A 31 -6.27 1.87 7.87
N LEU A 32 -7.54 2.21 8.11
CA LEU A 32 -8.27 3.12 7.22
C LEU A 32 -7.68 4.54 7.35
N PRO A 33 -7.34 5.19 6.23
CA PRO A 33 -6.82 6.55 6.24
C PRO A 33 -7.92 7.58 6.49
N GLU A 34 -7.53 8.71 7.08
CA GLU A 34 -8.29 9.96 6.98
C GLU A 34 -8.13 10.57 5.57
N LYS A 35 -9.03 11.49 5.19
CA LYS A 35 -9.04 12.05 3.82
C LYS A 35 -7.74 12.78 3.48
N GLU A 36 -7.15 13.44 4.46
CA GLU A 36 -5.91 14.20 4.34
C GLU A 36 -4.71 13.30 4.07
N GLU A 37 -4.77 12.03 4.48
CA GLU A 37 -3.70 11.04 4.29
C GLU A 37 -3.71 10.42 2.88
N ILE A 38 -4.73 10.70 2.08
CA ILE A 38 -4.92 10.22 0.70
C ILE A 38 -5.31 11.37 -0.25
N SER A 39 -4.91 12.59 0.08
CA SER A 39 -5.34 13.80 -0.63
C SER A 39 -4.94 13.78 -2.11
N GLN A 40 -3.76 13.26 -2.43
CA GLN A 40 -3.28 13.18 -3.82
C GLN A 40 -4.04 12.13 -4.62
N TRP A 41 -4.41 11.02 -3.97
CA TRP A 41 -5.25 10.00 -4.59
C TRP A 41 -6.65 10.53 -4.89
N ILE A 42 -7.24 11.33 -3.99
CA ILE A 42 -8.53 12.00 -4.20
C ILE A 42 -8.45 13.01 -5.35
N ALA A 43 -7.35 13.75 -5.45
CA ALA A 43 -7.16 14.79 -6.46
C ALA A 43 -6.95 14.28 -7.90
N HIS A 44 -6.53 13.00 -8.07
CA HIS A 44 -6.20 12.42 -9.37
C HIS A 44 -6.98 11.12 -9.67
N PRO A 45 -8.32 11.14 -9.64
CA PRO A 45 -9.14 9.93 -9.82
C PRO A 45 -8.92 9.24 -11.17
N GLU A 46 -8.54 9.98 -12.22
CA GLU A 46 -8.24 9.48 -13.57
C GLU A 46 -6.91 8.72 -13.67
N LEU A 47 -5.98 8.92 -12.73
CA LEU A 47 -4.70 8.21 -12.68
C LEU A 47 -4.79 6.92 -11.85
N ASN A 48 -5.94 6.66 -11.21
CA ASN A 48 -6.19 5.51 -10.36
C ASN A 48 -6.98 4.44 -11.10
N ARG A 49 -6.46 3.20 -11.15
CA ARG A 49 -7.15 2.09 -11.81
C ARG A 49 -8.40 1.63 -11.07
N TYR A 50 -8.40 1.70 -9.74
CA TYR A 50 -9.48 1.21 -8.88
C TYR A 50 -9.85 2.23 -7.80
N LYS A 51 -11.14 2.55 -7.68
CA LYS A 51 -11.67 3.51 -6.70
C LYS A 51 -11.60 3.03 -5.24
N ASN A 52 -11.43 1.73 -5.03
CA ASN A 52 -11.38 1.12 -3.69
C ASN A 52 -9.95 0.73 -3.27
N ILE A 53 -8.93 1.04 -4.09
CA ILE A 53 -7.52 0.81 -3.76
C ILE A 53 -6.86 2.17 -3.56
N LEU A 54 -6.70 2.54 -2.29
CA LEU A 54 -6.21 3.84 -1.88
C LEU A 54 -4.68 3.93 -2.01
N CYS A 55 -4.16 5.13 -2.28
CA CYS A 55 -2.72 5.42 -2.24
C CYS A 55 -2.45 6.42 -1.13
N TRP A 56 -1.62 6.02 -0.16
CA TRP A 56 -1.27 6.84 0.99
C TRP A 56 -0.24 7.92 0.63
N ASP A 57 -0.50 9.16 1.01
CA ASP A 57 0.37 10.30 0.71
C ASP A 57 1.75 10.17 1.38
N LYS A 58 1.80 9.65 2.61
CA LYS A 58 3.05 9.50 3.38
C LYS A 58 4.07 8.55 2.76
N SER A 59 3.61 7.61 1.95
CA SER A 59 4.44 6.55 1.36
C SER A 59 4.38 6.53 -0.16
N ARG A 60 3.64 7.45 -0.80
CA ARG A 60 3.54 7.47 -2.26
C ARG A 60 4.90 7.76 -2.88
N VAL A 61 5.12 7.22 -4.08
CA VAL A 61 6.21 7.69 -4.92
C VAL A 61 5.88 9.10 -5.40
N ILE A 62 6.85 10.01 -5.30
CA ILE A 62 6.73 11.39 -5.78
C ILE A 62 7.61 11.50 -7.03
N LEU A 63 6.97 11.70 -8.18
CA LEU A 63 7.70 11.90 -9.43
C LEU A 63 8.42 13.25 -9.39
N LYS A 64 9.67 13.25 -9.87
CA LYS A 64 10.43 14.47 -10.10
C LYS A 64 10.34 14.80 -11.60
N GLU A 65 10.15 16.08 -11.92
CA GLU A 65 10.30 16.59 -13.29
C GLU A 65 9.31 16.02 -14.32
N HIS A 66 8.08 15.66 -13.92
CA HIS A 66 7.04 15.30 -14.88
C HIS A 66 6.72 16.51 -15.78
N PRO A 67 6.58 16.35 -17.11
CA PRO A 67 6.38 17.45 -18.06
C PRO A 67 5.24 18.41 -17.70
N ASP A 68 4.15 17.86 -17.17
CA ASP A 68 2.95 18.63 -16.81
C ASP A 68 2.97 19.14 -15.36
N GLY A 69 4.10 19.00 -14.65
CA GLY A 69 4.23 19.35 -13.23
C GLY A 69 3.49 18.42 -12.26
N ASN A 70 2.79 17.40 -12.75
CA ASN A 70 2.09 16.42 -11.92
C ASN A 70 3.07 15.44 -11.27
N SER A 71 3.13 15.43 -9.93
CA SER A 71 4.01 14.55 -9.17
C SER A 71 3.38 13.20 -8.78
N TYR A 72 2.12 12.95 -9.18
CA TYR A 72 1.33 11.82 -8.71
C TYR A 72 1.43 10.60 -9.64
N ILE A 73 1.70 9.45 -9.02
CA ILE A 73 1.56 8.12 -9.59
C ILE A 73 0.98 7.21 -8.50
N HIS A 74 0.09 6.28 -8.86
CA HIS A 74 -0.44 5.29 -7.90
C HIS A 74 0.60 4.19 -7.66
N ALA A 75 1.58 4.54 -6.84
CA ALA A 75 2.67 3.70 -6.38
C ALA A 75 3.09 4.10 -4.98
N SER A 76 3.52 3.14 -4.16
CA SER A 76 4.00 3.38 -2.79
C SER A 76 5.33 2.67 -2.54
N ILE A 77 6.17 3.31 -1.73
CA ILE A 77 7.39 2.74 -1.18
C ILE A 77 7.00 1.79 -0.05
N VAL A 78 7.46 0.54 -0.14
CA VAL A 78 7.17 -0.52 0.81
C VAL A 78 8.47 -1.19 1.23
N GLY A 79 8.66 -1.32 2.55
CA GLY A 79 9.87 -1.88 3.12
C GLY A 79 9.65 -3.05 4.05
N SER A 80 10.77 -3.51 4.60
CA SER A 80 10.82 -4.36 5.78
C SER A 80 11.54 -3.62 6.92
N PRO A 81 11.47 -4.11 8.16
CA PRO A 81 12.17 -3.49 9.29
C PRO A 81 13.69 -3.30 9.08
N LEU A 82 14.32 -4.11 8.22
CA LEU A 82 15.74 -4.00 7.89
C LEU A 82 16.02 -3.10 6.68
N TYR A 83 15.02 -2.90 5.81
CA TYR A 83 15.15 -2.17 4.56
C TYR A 83 13.85 -1.38 4.31
N PRO A 84 13.74 -0.15 4.84
CA PRO A 84 12.48 0.61 4.83
C PRO A 84 12.00 1.02 3.43
N ASP A 85 12.91 1.16 2.46
CA ASP A 85 12.60 1.60 1.10
C ASP A 85 12.98 0.55 0.05
N ARG A 86 12.54 -0.70 0.29
CA ARG A 86 13.01 -1.85 -0.49
C ARG A 86 12.29 -2.03 -1.83
N PHE A 87 11.00 -1.75 -1.86
CA PHE A 87 10.14 -2.04 -3.00
C PHE A 87 9.30 -0.84 -3.37
N ILE A 88 8.97 -0.75 -4.65
CA ILE A 88 7.88 0.08 -5.15
C ILE A 88 6.74 -0.85 -5.50
N CYS A 89 5.62 -0.72 -4.80
CA CYS A 89 4.38 -1.39 -5.13
C CYS A 89 3.51 -0.42 -5.92
N ALA A 90 3.14 -0.76 -7.15
CA ALA A 90 2.35 0.10 -8.02
C ALA A 90 1.18 -0.66 -8.65
N GLN A 91 0.15 0.06 -9.06
CA GLN A 91 -0.93 -0.51 -9.86
C GLN A 91 -0.42 -0.97 -11.23
N GLY A 92 -1.18 -1.83 -11.91
CA GLY A 92 -0.96 -2.09 -13.33
C GLY A 92 -1.15 -0.79 -14.15
N PRO A 93 -0.18 -0.39 -15.00
CA PRO A 93 -0.27 0.84 -15.78
C PRO A 93 -1.57 0.94 -16.56
N LEU A 94 -2.17 2.13 -16.62
CA LEU A 94 -3.29 2.44 -17.50
C LEU A 94 -2.72 2.85 -18.86
N PRO A 95 -3.48 2.74 -19.96
CA PRO A 95 -2.99 3.15 -21.28
C PRO A 95 -2.39 4.56 -21.31
N HIS A 96 -2.98 5.50 -20.56
CA HIS A 96 -2.51 6.89 -20.45
C HIS A 96 -1.50 7.15 -19.33
N THR A 97 -1.13 6.15 -18.53
CA THR A 97 -0.09 6.28 -17.49
C THR A 97 1.17 5.47 -17.79
N VAL A 98 1.20 4.69 -18.87
CA VAL A 98 2.37 3.84 -19.22
C VAL A 98 3.67 4.64 -19.29
N SER A 99 3.64 5.83 -19.92
CA SER A 99 4.81 6.70 -20.05
C SER A 99 5.40 7.09 -18.70
N ILE A 100 4.56 7.26 -17.68
CA ILE A 100 4.96 7.66 -16.33
C ILE A 100 5.74 6.53 -15.61
N PHE A 101 5.47 5.26 -15.95
CA PHE A 101 6.09 4.10 -15.29
C PHE A 101 7.48 3.75 -15.84
N ILE A 102 7.85 4.31 -16.99
CA ILE A 102 9.11 4.01 -17.68
C ILE A 102 10.10 5.18 -17.67
N LEU A 103 9.69 6.32 -17.13
CA LEU A 103 10.52 7.50 -16.85
C LEU A 103 11.22 7.35 -15.50
#